data_AF-A0A6M3ZQ75-F1
#
_entry.id   AF-A0A6M3ZQ75-F1
#
_cell.length_a   1.000
_cell.length_b   1.000
_cell.length_c   1.000
_cell.angle_alpha   90.00
_cell.angle_beta   90.00
_cell.angle_gamma   90.00
#
_symmetry.space_group_name_H-M   'P 1'
#
loop_
_entity.id
_entity.type
_entity.pdbx_description
1 polymer ?
#
loop_
_entity_poly.entity_id
_entity_poly.type
_entity_poly.pdbx_seq_one_letter_code
_entity_poly.pdbx_strand_id
1 'polypeptide(L)'
;MSRSRFSVPFYLAAAVCLGLSACSTGKPAFYHQEEFSDTSAFSRSFPGSEKAVCEAARRALLGQGYVISKSTDNTLDGNKSFQPASDKHMEIAFHVVCASNGNGKSSTMFASATQDGYGIKKSNSSASLGVSVLGSVSMPFAASDDSMVRVSSETIRSPDFYDRFFGAAERYLLVDVDDDTAPAKK
;
A
#
# COMPACT_ATOMS: atom_id res chain seq x y z
N MET A 1 55.98 -63.80 16.50
CA MET A 1 56.04 -62.42 15.94
C MET A 1 54.72 -62.25 15.18
N SER A 2 53.79 -61.33 15.45
CA SER A 2 53.86 -59.94 15.90
C SER A 2 52.56 -59.62 16.67
N ARG A 3 52.67 -58.88 17.80
CA ARG A 3 51.52 -58.37 18.56
C ARG A 3 51.08 -57.05 17.92
N SER A 4 49.86 -56.96 17.38
CA SER A 4 49.31 -55.68 16.96
C SER A 4 48.40 -55.12 18.05
N ARG A 5 48.79 -53.95 18.55
CA ARG A 5 48.15 -53.22 19.64
C ARG A 5 46.94 -52.46 19.08
N PHE A 6 45.75 -52.71 19.60
CA PHE A 6 44.57 -51.87 19.35
C PHE A 6 44.79 -50.50 20.01
N SER A 7 45.12 -49.49 19.20
CA SER A 7 45.15 -48.09 19.61
C SER A 7 43.74 -47.53 19.39
N VAL A 8 43.00 -47.31 20.47
CA VAL A 8 41.69 -46.65 20.47
C VAL A 8 41.92 -45.18 20.09
N PRO A 9 41.38 -44.69 18.96
CA PRO A 9 41.63 -43.32 18.58
C PRO A 9 40.62 -42.41 19.28
N PHE A 10 41.20 -41.35 19.83
CA PHE A 10 40.68 -40.23 20.62
C PHE A 10 39.64 -39.36 19.87
N TYR A 11 38.68 -39.97 19.15
CA TYR A 11 37.72 -39.26 18.29
C TYR A 11 36.37 -38.95 18.96
N LEU A 12 36.17 -39.33 20.22
CA LEU A 12 34.89 -39.18 20.92
C LEU A 12 34.75 -37.88 21.73
N ALA A 13 35.78 -37.04 21.79
CA ALA A 13 35.77 -35.82 22.61
C ALA A 13 35.54 -34.51 21.83
N ALA A 14 35.52 -34.55 20.49
CA ALA A 14 35.34 -33.34 19.65
C ALA A 14 33.89 -33.11 19.17
N ALA A 15 32.95 -33.99 19.51
CA ALA A 15 31.57 -33.93 19.00
C ALA A 15 30.58 -33.15 19.89
N VAL A 16 31.02 -32.58 21.03
CA VAL A 16 30.11 -32.01 22.05
C VAL A 16 30.08 -30.46 22.07
N CYS A 17 30.86 -29.77 21.24
CA CYS A 17 30.95 -28.29 21.27
C CYS A 17 30.21 -27.54 20.15
N LEU A 18 29.38 -28.20 19.33
CA LEU A 18 28.69 -27.54 18.20
C LEU A 18 27.19 -27.26 18.45
N GLY A 19 26.69 -27.40 19.68
CA GLY A 19 25.26 -27.44 19.96
C GLY A 19 24.58 -26.16 20.48
N LEU A 20 25.25 -25.01 20.56
CA LEU A 20 24.71 -23.84 21.30
C LEU A 20 24.97 -22.47 20.61
N SER A 21 24.88 -22.39 19.28
CA SER A 21 24.62 -21.09 18.63
C SER A 21 23.12 -20.83 18.64
N ALA A 22 22.67 -20.23 19.74
CA ALA A 22 21.34 -19.71 19.94
C ALA A 22 20.87 -18.87 18.73
N CYS A 23 19.75 -19.27 18.15
CA CYS A 23 18.97 -18.47 17.21
C CYS A 23 18.43 -17.22 17.93
N SER A 24 19.26 -16.19 18.03
CA SER A 24 18.79 -14.82 18.27
C SER A 24 18.29 -14.26 16.94
N THR A 25 17.12 -14.69 16.51
CA THR A 25 16.39 -13.99 15.45
C THR A 25 15.80 -12.75 16.09
N GLY A 26 16.61 -11.70 16.19
CA GLY A 26 16.11 -10.36 16.43
C GLY A 26 15.02 -10.08 15.41
N LYS A 27 13.84 -9.67 15.85
CA LYS A 27 12.77 -9.21 14.95
C LYS A 27 13.41 -8.14 14.07
N PRO A 28 13.53 -8.34 12.74
CA PRO A 28 14.14 -7.33 11.89
C PRO A 28 13.36 -6.04 12.08
N ALA A 29 14.07 -4.94 12.33
CA ALA A 29 13.45 -3.63 12.33
C ALA A 29 12.74 -3.46 10.98
N PHE A 30 11.46 -3.08 11.00
CA PHE A 30 10.59 -2.99 9.81
C PHE A 30 11.21 -2.24 8.62
N TYR A 31 12.20 -1.35 8.86
CA TYR A 31 12.96 -0.66 7.84
C TYR A 31 13.79 -1.59 6.91
N HIS A 32 14.21 -2.77 7.38
CA HIS A 32 14.97 -3.73 6.55
C HIS A 32 14.10 -4.49 5.54
N GLN A 33 12.78 -4.33 5.58
CA GLN A 33 11.86 -4.90 4.58
C GLN A 33 11.63 -3.97 3.38
N GLU A 34 12.17 -2.75 3.40
CA GLU A 34 12.09 -1.81 2.27
C GLU A 34 13.18 -2.14 1.25
N GLU A 35 12.81 -2.90 0.21
CA GLU A 35 13.68 -3.19 -0.92
C GLU A 35 13.54 -2.07 -1.97
N PHE A 36 14.50 -1.16 -2.06
CA PHE A 36 14.54 -0.10 -3.07
C PHE A 36 14.82 -0.61 -4.50
N SER A 37 14.71 -1.93 -4.72
CA SER A 37 14.93 -2.61 -6.01
C SER A 37 13.65 -2.69 -6.86
N ASP A 38 12.47 -2.65 -6.24
CA ASP A 38 11.16 -2.78 -6.92
C ASP A 38 10.71 -1.46 -7.55
N THR A 39 11.56 -0.85 -8.38
CA THR A 39 11.24 0.43 -9.04
C THR A 39 10.21 0.27 -10.17
N SER A 40 10.06 -0.95 -10.70
CA SER A 40 9.23 -1.22 -11.89
C SER A 40 7.72 -1.27 -11.62
N ALA A 41 7.30 -1.62 -10.40
CA ALA A 41 5.88 -1.73 -10.08
C ALA A 41 5.20 -0.36 -9.92
N PHE A 42 5.91 0.62 -9.36
CA PHE A 42 5.37 1.93 -9.00
C PHE A 42 5.64 3.02 -10.04
N SER A 43 6.38 2.72 -11.11
CA SER A 43 6.74 3.73 -12.11
C SER A 43 6.69 3.22 -13.54
N ARG A 44 6.20 4.07 -14.46
CA ARG A 44 6.28 3.84 -15.91
C ARG A 44 6.52 5.13 -16.66
N SER A 45 7.31 5.05 -17.73
CA SER A 45 7.60 6.19 -18.60
C SER A 45 6.61 6.25 -19.75
N PHE A 46 6.16 7.47 -20.03
CA PHE A 46 5.20 7.78 -21.09
C PHE A 46 5.76 8.87 -22.01
N PRO A 47 5.39 8.86 -23.30
CA PRO A 47 5.68 9.99 -24.18
C PRO A 47 4.88 11.23 -23.75
N GLY A 48 5.42 12.43 -23.98
CA GLY A 48 4.74 13.69 -23.70
C GLY A 48 5.24 14.43 -22.47
N SER A 49 4.59 15.56 -22.19
CA SER A 49 4.94 16.43 -21.06
C SER A 49 4.43 15.85 -19.73
N GLU A 50 5.02 16.27 -18.61
CA GLU A 50 4.54 15.88 -17.27
C GLU A 50 3.07 16.22 -17.06
N LYS A 51 2.62 17.37 -17.60
CA LYS A 51 1.23 17.80 -17.58
C LYS A 51 0.30 16.85 -18.33
N ALA A 52 0.65 16.47 -19.56
CA ALA A 52 -0.15 15.55 -20.36
C ALA A 52 -0.25 14.17 -19.68
N VAL A 53 0.87 13.67 -19.16
CA VAL A 53 0.92 12.37 -18.47
C VAL A 53 0.06 12.40 -17.18
N CYS A 54 0.09 13.48 -16.41
CA CYS A 54 -0.73 13.60 -15.20
C CYS A 54 -2.21 13.88 -15.48
N GLU A 55 -2.53 14.53 -16.60
CA GLU A 55 -3.90 14.65 -17.08
C GLU A 55 -4.48 13.27 -17.45
N ALA A 56 -3.70 12.47 -18.19
CA ALA A 56 -4.09 11.12 -18.55
C ALA A 56 -4.30 10.23 -17.31
N ALA A 57 -3.44 10.35 -16.29
CA ALA A 57 -3.64 9.70 -14.99
C ALA A 57 -4.94 10.15 -14.31
N ARG A 58 -5.24 11.46 -14.35
CA ARG A 58 -6.47 12.02 -13.79
C ARG A 58 -7.71 11.45 -14.46
N ARG A 59 -7.73 11.38 -15.78
CA ARG A 59 -8.82 10.74 -16.53
C ARG A 59 -8.94 9.25 -16.21
N ALA A 60 -7.81 8.55 -16.06
CA ALA A 60 -7.81 7.14 -15.66
C ALA A 60 -8.46 6.93 -14.29
N LEU A 61 -8.09 7.72 -13.28
CA LEU A 61 -8.68 7.66 -11.94
C LEU A 61 -10.18 8.00 -11.97
N LEU A 62 -10.56 9.09 -12.65
CA LEU A 62 -11.96 9.49 -12.79
C LEU A 62 -12.81 8.42 -13.47
N GLY A 63 -12.29 7.81 -14.55
CA GLY A 63 -12.97 6.73 -15.27
C GLY A 63 -13.14 5.44 -14.45
N GLN A 64 -12.36 5.27 -13.38
CA GLN A 64 -12.52 4.18 -12.42
C GLN A 64 -13.36 4.58 -11.19
N GLY A 65 -13.91 5.80 -11.16
CA GLY A 65 -14.75 6.30 -10.08
C GLY A 65 -13.98 6.75 -8.83
N TYR A 66 -12.72 7.16 -8.97
CA TYR A 66 -12.00 7.84 -7.91
C TYR A 66 -12.43 9.31 -7.82
N VAL A 67 -12.51 9.83 -6.60
CA VAL A 67 -12.71 11.26 -6.32
C VAL A 67 -11.34 11.91 -6.21
N ILE A 68 -11.09 12.92 -7.04
CA ILE A 68 -9.82 13.67 -7.03
C ILE A 68 -9.84 14.68 -5.87
N SER A 69 -8.93 14.53 -4.93
CA SER A 69 -8.80 15.42 -3.77
C SER A 69 -7.79 16.54 -4.00
N LYS A 70 -6.77 16.31 -4.82
CA LYS A 70 -5.77 17.31 -5.21
C LYS A 70 -5.32 17.09 -6.65
N SER A 71 -5.12 18.17 -7.40
CA SER A 71 -4.55 18.10 -8.74
C SER A 71 -3.74 19.36 -9.03
N THR A 72 -2.48 19.17 -9.41
CA THR A 72 -1.57 20.17 -9.96
C THR A 72 -1.15 19.73 -11.37
N ASP A 73 -0.26 20.48 -12.03
CA ASP A 73 0.27 20.10 -13.35
C ASP A 73 1.11 18.82 -13.32
N ASN A 74 1.67 18.42 -12.17
CA ASN A 74 2.59 17.29 -12.05
C ASN A 74 2.27 16.34 -10.87
N THR A 75 1.18 16.58 -10.14
CA THR A 75 0.78 15.76 -8.99
C THR A 75 -0.73 15.61 -8.96
N LEU A 76 -1.19 14.43 -8.54
CA LEU A 76 -2.59 14.09 -8.44
C LEU A 76 -2.82 13.19 -7.22
N ASP A 77 -3.80 13.56 -6.40
CA ASP A 77 -4.31 12.72 -5.31
C ASP A 77 -5.75 12.34 -5.60
N GLY A 78 -6.10 11.07 -5.40
CA GLY A 78 -7.47 10.59 -5.55
C GLY A 78 -7.79 9.50 -4.56
N ASN A 79 -9.03 9.40 -4.13
CA ASN A 79 -9.49 8.34 -3.23
C ASN A 79 -10.73 7.65 -3.75
N LYS A 80 -10.92 6.41 -3.34
CA LYS A 80 -12.14 5.66 -3.61
C LYS A 80 -12.48 4.81 -2.39
N SER A 81 -13.64 5.07 -1.82
CA SER A 81 -14.18 4.28 -0.72
C SER A 81 -14.95 3.07 -1.25
N PHE A 82 -14.84 1.96 -0.54
CA PHE A 82 -15.48 0.68 -0.82
C PHE A 82 -16.12 0.18 0.46
N GLN A 83 -17.30 -0.45 0.33
CA GLN A 83 -17.96 -1.13 1.45
C GLN A 83 -18.28 -2.58 1.05
N PRO A 84 -17.30 -3.50 1.17
CA PRO A 84 -17.51 -4.90 0.78
C PRO A 84 -18.56 -5.62 1.64
N ALA A 85 -18.75 -5.17 2.88
CA ALA A 85 -19.76 -5.64 3.82
C ALA A 85 -20.24 -4.47 4.68
N SER A 86 -21.43 -4.59 5.30
CA SER A 86 -22.06 -3.49 6.05
C SER A 86 -21.23 -2.92 7.20
N ASP A 87 -20.28 -3.70 7.72
CA ASP A 87 -19.40 -3.37 8.85
C ASP A 87 -17.93 -3.11 8.42
N LYS A 88 -17.63 -3.17 7.12
CA LYS A 88 -16.28 -3.02 6.58
C LYS A 88 -16.21 -1.83 5.64
N HIS A 89 -15.56 -0.77 6.09
CA HIS A 89 -15.24 0.38 5.27
C HIS A 89 -13.77 0.29 4.86
N MET A 90 -13.52 0.36 3.55
CA MET A 90 -12.17 0.36 3.00
C MET A 90 -12.02 1.58 2.11
N GLU A 91 -10.84 2.15 2.05
CA GLU A 91 -10.51 3.23 1.13
C GLU A 91 -9.21 2.93 0.42
N ILE A 92 -9.15 3.21 -0.87
CA ILE A 92 -7.90 3.24 -1.61
C ILE A 92 -7.59 4.70 -1.91
N ALA A 93 -6.47 5.18 -1.40
CA ALA A 93 -5.93 6.50 -1.71
C ALA A 93 -4.75 6.34 -2.68
N PHE A 94 -4.82 7.03 -3.82
CA PHE A 94 -3.77 7.18 -4.81
C PHE A 94 -3.02 8.48 -4.61
N HIS A 95 -1.71 8.40 -4.77
CA HIS A 95 -0.81 9.52 -4.96
C HIS A 95 -0.03 9.30 -6.25
N VAL A 96 -0.13 10.24 -7.19
CA VAL A 96 0.53 10.16 -8.50
C VAL A 96 1.38 11.41 -8.70
N VAL A 97 2.61 11.22 -9.15
CA VAL A 97 3.56 12.29 -9.50
C VAL A 97 4.10 12.03 -10.90
N CYS A 98 4.05 13.03 -11.77
CA CYS A 98 4.63 12.96 -13.10
C CYS A 98 5.87 13.85 -13.14
N ALA A 99 7.01 13.28 -13.53
CA ALA A 99 8.26 14.02 -13.61
C ALA A 99 8.84 13.94 -15.02
N SER A 100 9.23 15.09 -15.57
CA SER A 100 9.96 15.15 -16.83
C SER A 100 11.27 14.36 -16.76
N ASN A 101 11.56 13.56 -17.80
CA ASN A 101 12.85 12.87 -17.94
C ASN A 101 13.98 13.81 -18.43
N GLY A 102 13.76 15.13 -18.44
CA GLY A 102 14.73 16.15 -18.87
C GLY A 102 14.95 16.23 -20.39
N ASN A 103 14.43 15.27 -21.16
CA ASN A 103 14.54 15.23 -22.62
C ASN A 103 13.42 16.01 -23.34
N GLY A 104 12.44 16.53 -22.61
CA GLY A 104 11.28 17.26 -23.13
C GLY A 104 10.32 16.43 -23.99
N LYS A 105 10.54 15.12 -24.10
CA LYS A 105 9.79 14.19 -24.98
C LYS A 105 9.07 13.10 -24.20
N SER A 106 9.45 12.88 -22.94
CA SER A 106 8.89 11.84 -22.11
C SER A 106 8.91 12.28 -20.65
N SER A 107 7.95 11.76 -19.90
CA SER A 107 7.86 11.90 -18.46
C SER A 107 7.63 10.55 -17.83
N THR A 108 8.12 10.37 -16.61
CA THR A 108 7.88 9.19 -15.81
C THR A 108 6.76 9.47 -14.82
N MET A 109 5.74 8.62 -14.82
CA MET A 109 4.66 8.63 -13.85
C MET A 109 5.04 7.69 -12.71
N PHE A 110 5.05 8.22 -11.49
CA PHE A 110 5.19 7.48 -10.25
C PHE A 110 3.82 7.42 -9.59
N ALA A 111 3.37 6.23 -9.21
CA ALA A 111 2.10 6.02 -8.56
C ALA A 111 2.28 5.19 -7.29
N SER A 112 1.62 5.61 -6.22
CA SER A 112 1.51 4.85 -4.98
C SER A 112 0.05 4.80 -4.57
N ALA A 113 -0.43 3.61 -4.23
CA ALA A 113 -1.78 3.42 -3.70
C ALA A 113 -1.71 2.79 -2.32
N THR A 114 -2.36 3.42 -1.35
CA THR A 114 -2.50 2.89 0.01
C THR A 114 -3.94 2.46 0.23
N GLN A 115 -4.11 1.25 0.77
CA GLN A 115 -5.39 0.73 1.19
C GLN A 115 -5.55 0.90 2.69
N ASP A 116 -6.54 1.67 3.08
CA ASP A 116 -6.93 1.89 4.47
C ASP A 116 -8.13 1.03 4.82
N GLY A 117 -7.96 0.17 5.83
CA GLY A 117 -9.02 -0.61 6.43
C GLY A 117 -9.54 0.10 7.68
N TYR A 118 -10.84 0.36 7.70
CA TYR A 118 -11.55 0.87 8.86
C TYR A 118 -12.41 -0.24 9.44
N GLY A 119 -12.13 -0.60 10.69
CA GLY A 119 -12.87 -1.58 11.47
C GLY A 119 -13.47 -0.89 12.67
N ILE A 120 -14.71 -1.25 12.99
CA ILE A 120 -15.44 -0.69 14.12
C ILE A 120 -14.85 -1.28 15.41
N LYS A 121 -14.12 -0.47 16.18
CA LYS A 121 -13.78 -0.84 17.56
C LYS A 121 -14.99 -0.58 18.43
N LYS A 122 -15.77 -1.64 18.70
CA LYS A 122 -16.85 -1.62 19.69
C LYS A 122 -16.25 -1.46 21.09
N SER A 123 -16.07 -0.22 21.54
CA SER A 123 -15.71 0.11 22.91
C SER A 123 -16.93 -0.15 23.80
N ASN A 124 -17.03 -1.36 24.37
CA ASN A 124 -18.02 -1.66 25.39
C ASN A 124 -17.47 -1.22 26.75
N SER A 125 -17.40 0.09 26.98
CA SER A 125 -17.12 0.62 28.32
C SER A 125 -18.40 0.50 29.15
N SER A 126 -18.58 -0.63 29.83
CA SER A 126 -19.61 -0.77 30.85
C SER A 126 -19.14 -0.06 32.12
N ALA A 127 -19.64 1.15 32.38
CA ALA A 127 -19.61 1.73 33.71
C ALA A 127 -20.77 1.13 34.52
N SER A 128 -20.57 -0.03 35.13
CA SER A 128 -21.48 -0.52 36.16
C SER A 128 -21.27 0.29 37.42
N LEU A 129 -22.02 1.37 37.58
CA LEU A 129 -22.16 2.03 38.87
C LEU A 129 -23.05 1.14 39.75
N GLY A 130 -22.42 0.53 40.75
CA GLY A 130 -23.09 -0.18 41.82
C GLY A 130 -24.09 0.74 42.52
N VAL A 131 -25.27 0.20 42.75
CA VAL A 131 -26.41 0.85 43.37
C VAL A 131 -26.10 1.21 44.82
N SER A 132 -26.45 2.42 45.24
CA SER A 132 -26.93 2.67 46.60
C SER A 132 -28.04 3.71 46.55
N VAL A 133 -29.27 3.21 46.66
CA VAL A 133 -30.44 3.91 47.22
C VAL A 133 -31.02 5.04 46.33
N LEU A 134 -32.15 4.72 45.67
CA LEU A 134 -33.15 5.59 45.02
C LEU A 134 -32.92 5.93 43.52
N GLY A 135 -33.70 5.25 42.66
CA GLY A 135 -34.11 5.78 41.36
C GLY A 135 -33.38 5.22 40.14
N SER A 136 -33.96 4.22 39.49
CA SER A 136 -33.61 3.82 38.12
C SER A 136 -34.23 4.81 37.13
N VAL A 137 -33.41 5.61 36.45
CA VAL A 137 -33.86 6.39 35.29
C VAL A 137 -33.43 5.65 34.03
N SER A 138 -34.41 5.12 33.32
CA SER A 138 -34.27 4.56 31.99
C SER A 138 -34.27 5.67 30.95
N MET A 139 -33.21 5.77 30.16
CA MET A 139 -33.27 6.37 28.83
C MET A 139 -32.27 5.66 27.91
N PRO A 140 -32.74 4.81 26.98
CA PRO A 140 -31.89 4.13 26.03
C PRO A 140 -31.65 5.07 24.86
N PHE A 141 -30.55 5.82 24.91
CA PHE A 141 -29.96 6.41 23.72
C PHE A 141 -28.56 5.84 23.59
N ALA A 142 -28.46 4.70 22.91
CA ALA A 142 -27.21 4.25 22.34
C ALA A 142 -26.87 5.20 21.18
N ALA A 143 -26.32 6.37 21.50
CA ALA A 143 -25.54 7.13 20.54
C ALA A 143 -24.24 6.36 20.36
N SER A 144 -24.20 5.51 19.33
CA SER A 144 -22.99 4.84 18.87
C SER A 144 -22.06 5.92 18.30
N ASP A 145 -21.15 6.45 19.12
CA ASP A 145 -19.99 7.18 18.60
C ASP A 145 -19.08 6.16 17.94
N ASP A 146 -19.29 5.95 16.65
CA ASP A 146 -18.47 5.10 15.81
C ASP A 146 -17.15 5.85 15.51
N SER A 147 -16.22 5.82 16.46
CA SER A 147 -14.88 6.38 16.26
C SER A 147 -14.11 5.48 15.29
N MET A 148 -14.07 5.88 14.03
CA MET A 148 -13.36 5.18 12.98
C MET A 148 -11.84 5.29 13.21
N VAL A 149 -11.24 4.29 13.88
CA VAL A 149 -9.79 4.21 14.07
C VAL A 149 -9.20 3.45 12.88
N ARG A 150 -8.25 4.05 12.14
CA ARG A 150 -7.51 3.42 11.05
C ARG A 150 -6.81 2.15 11.58
N VAL A 151 -7.32 0.97 11.22
CA VAL A 151 -6.85 -0.32 11.79
C VAL A 151 -5.76 -0.97 10.95
N SER A 152 -5.67 -0.61 9.68
CA SER A 152 -4.60 -1.01 8.77
C SER A 152 -4.42 0.04 7.68
N SER A 153 -3.17 0.34 7.34
CA SER A 153 -2.78 1.18 6.21
C SER A 153 -1.66 0.45 5.49
N GLU A 154 -1.95 -0.10 4.33
CA GLU A 154 -0.96 -0.86 3.58
C GLU A 154 -0.81 -0.33 2.17
N THR A 155 0.43 -0.12 1.73
CA THR A 155 0.72 0.16 0.33
C THR A 155 0.40 -1.08 -0.50
N ILE A 156 -0.47 -0.94 -1.50
CA ILE A 156 -0.77 -2.00 -2.44
C ILE A 156 0.51 -2.29 -3.22
N ARG A 157 1.04 -3.52 -3.10
CA ARG A 157 2.26 -3.99 -3.79
C ARG A 157 1.99 -4.86 -5.02
N SER A 158 0.72 -5.01 -5.43
CA SER A 158 0.35 -5.87 -6.57
C SER A 158 0.78 -5.25 -7.91
N PRO A 159 1.64 -5.91 -8.70
CA PRO A 159 2.03 -5.40 -10.03
C PRO A 159 0.83 -5.29 -10.98
N ASP A 160 -0.04 -6.30 -10.99
CA ASP A 160 -1.25 -6.32 -11.83
C ASP A 160 -2.19 -5.13 -11.55
N PHE A 161 -2.20 -4.63 -10.31
CA PHE A 161 -2.97 -3.46 -9.95
C PHE A 161 -2.45 -2.20 -10.64
N TYR A 162 -1.14 -1.97 -10.59
CA TYR A 162 -0.51 -0.83 -11.26
C TYR A 162 -0.53 -0.98 -12.78
N ASP A 163 -0.38 -2.19 -13.32
CA ASP A 163 -0.46 -2.43 -14.76
C ASP A 163 -1.81 -2.03 -15.35
N ARG A 164 -2.92 -2.32 -14.64
CA ARG A 164 -4.25 -1.85 -15.06
C ARG A 164 -4.38 -0.33 -14.99
N PHE A 165 -3.80 0.30 -13.97
CA PHE A 165 -3.80 1.76 -13.82
C PHE A 165 -2.99 2.43 -14.93
N PHE A 166 -1.74 2.01 -15.13
CA PHE A 166 -0.87 2.54 -16.17
C PHE A 166 -1.43 2.30 -17.58
N GLY A 167 -1.95 1.10 -17.85
CA GLY A 167 -2.61 0.83 -19.12
C GLY A 167 -3.89 1.66 -19.34
N ALA A 168 -4.59 2.05 -18.27
CA ALA A 168 -5.70 2.99 -18.38
C ALA A 168 -5.24 4.41 -18.67
N ALA A 169 -4.18 4.89 -18.00
CA ALA A 169 -3.59 6.19 -18.27
C ALA A 169 -3.05 6.27 -19.72
N GLU A 170 -2.38 5.23 -20.20
CA GLU A 170 -1.87 5.18 -21.58
C GLU A 170 -2.98 5.39 -22.62
N ARG A 171 -4.15 4.76 -22.43
CA ARG A 171 -5.28 4.94 -23.35
C ARG A 171 -5.78 6.38 -23.41
N TYR A 172 -5.81 7.09 -22.29
CA TYR A 172 -6.22 8.50 -22.28
C TYR A 172 -5.16 9.39 -22.92
N LEU A 173 -3.89 9.08 -22.73
CA LEU A 173 -2.78 9.81 -23.34
C LEU A 173 -2.80 9.72 -24.88
N LEU A 174 -3.08 8.53 -25.43
CA LEU A 174 -3.16 8.34 -26.88
C LEU A 174 -4.30 9.14 -27.51
N VAL A 175 -5.46 9.19 -26.84
CA VAL A 175 -6.62 9.96 -27.31
C VAL A 175 -6.29 11.46 -27.41
N ASP A 176 -5.53 12.03 -26.46
CA ASP A 176 -5.14 13.44 -26.53
C ASP A 176 -4.11 13.72 -27.64
N VAL A 177 -3.19 12.78 -27.90
CA VAL A 177 -2.20 12.91 -28.99
C VAL A 177 -2.86 12.84 -30.37
N ASP A 178 -3.87 11.99 -30.53
CA ASP A 178 -4.64 11.91 -31.78
C ASP A 178 -5.48 13.18 -32.05
N ASP A 179 -5.99 13.84 -31.00
CA ASP A 179 -6.75 15.09 -31.14
C ASP A 179 -5.84 16.28 -31.55
N ASP A 180 -4.65 16.38 -30.94
CA ASP A 180 -3.66 17.42 -31.27
C ASP A 180 -3.04 17.28 -32.69
N THR A 181 -3.13 16.09 -33.30
CA THR A 181 -2.60 15.83 -34.64
C THR A 181 -3.67 15.92 -35.76
N ALA A 182 -4.92 16.19 -35.42
CA ALA A 182 -5.96 16.43 -36.43
C ALA A 182 -5.69 17.76 -37.18
N PRO A 183 -5.47 17.75 -38.51
CA PRO A 183 -5.24 18.98 -39.24
C PRO A 183 -6.48 19.87 -39.18
N ALA A 184 -6.30 21.11 -38.74
CA ALA A 184 -7.33 22.14 -38.79
C ALA A 184 -7.88 22.22 -40.23
N LYS A 185 -9.13 21.78 -40.43
CA LYS A 185 -9.85 21.99 -41.69
C LYS A 185 -9.94 23.49 -41.92
N LYS A 186 -9.14 23.98 -42.88
CA LYS A 186 -9.23 25.32 -43.44
C LYS A 186 -10.17 25.31 -44.64
#